data_AF-A0A7M1KRX6-F1
#
_entry.id   AF-A0A7M1KRX6-F1
#
_cell.length_a   1.000
_cell.length_b   1.000
_cell.length_c   1.000
_cell.angle_alpha   90.00
_cell.angle_beta   90.00
_cell.angle_gamma   90.00
#
_symmetry.space_group_name_H-M   'P 1'
#
loop_
_entity.id
_entity.type
_entity.pdbx_description
1 polymer ?
#
loop_
_entity_poly.entity_id
_entity_poly.type
_entity_poly.pdbx_seq_one_letter_code
_entity_poly.pdbx_strand_id
1 'polypeptide(L)' 'MTLTTAGCPLADFIDSDVRYQLANFDKITEIDIKVVFKPHWDLSRISLFARIALGIPIDFIPN' A
#
# COMPACT_ATOMS: atom_id res chain seq x y z
N MET A 1 2.86 6.44 -3.56
CA MET A 1 2.66 5.33 -2.59
C MET A 1 3.87 4.40 -2.60
N THR A 2 3.88 3.34 -1.78
CA THR A 2 4.95 2.32 -1.74
C THR A 2 4.35 0.92 -1.70
N LEU A 3 5.18 -0.11 -1.89
CA LEU A 3 4.79 -1.53 -1.87
C LEU A 3 5.57 -2.27 -0.78
N THR A 4 5.06 -3.44 -0.39
CA THR A 4 5.69 -4.29 0.65
C THR A 4 7.10 -4.76 0.27
N THR A 5 7.35 -4.92 -1.03
CA THR A 5 8.66 -5.33 -1.55
C THR A 5 8.92 -4.64 -2.89
N ALA A 6 10.17 -4.22 -3.11
CA ALA A 6 10.58 -3.65 -4.39
C ALA A 6 10.56 -4.74 -5.49
N GLY A 7 10.08 -4.39 -6.68
CA GLY A 7 9.96 -5.34 -7.80
C GLY A 7 8.82 -6.35 -7.65
N CYS A 8 7.81 -6.06 -6.83
CA CYS A 8 6.62 -6.90 -6.71
C CYS A 8 5.93 -7.06 -8.10
N PRO A 9 5.67 -8.29 -8.57
CA PRO A 9 5.02 -8.51 -9.87
C PRO A 9 3.55 -8.05 -9.90
N LEU A 10 2.96 -7.75 -8.73
CA LEU A 10 1.60 -7.22 -8.61
C LEU A 10 1.53 -5.69 -8.68
N ALA A 11 2.66 -5.00 -8.88
CA ALA A 11 2.70 -3.53 -8.90
C ALA A 11 1.72 -2.93 -9.93
N ASP A 12 1.70 -3.49 -11.15
CA ASP A 12 0.85 -2.99 -12.24
C ASP A 12 -0.64 -3.22 -11.95
N PHE A 13 -0.98 -4.37 -11.36
CA PHE A 13 -2.35 -4.68 -10.96
C PHE A 13 -2.84 -3.69 -9.89
N ILE A 14 -2.02 -3.41 -8.88
CA ILE A 14 -2.34 -2.45 -7.83
C ILE A 14 -2.51 -1.03 -8.40
N ASP A 15 -1.64 -0.60 -9.32
CA ASP A 15 -1.79 0.70 -9.99
C ASP A 15 -3.11 0.78 -10.76
N SER A 16 -3.45 -0.25 -11.53
CA SER A 16 -4.70 -0.30 -12.28
C SER A 16 -5.94 -0.27 -11.39
N ASP A 17 -5.92 -1.00 -10.27
CA ASP A 17 -7.03 -1.04 -9.32
C ASP A 17 -7.21 0.33 -8.65
N VAL A 18 -6.13 0.98 -8.23
CA VAL A 18 -6.19 2.33 -7.65
C VAL A 18 -6.80 3.31 -8.65
N ARG A 19 -6.36 3.30 -9.91
CA ARG A 19 -6.92 4.17 -10.96
C ARG A 19 -8.40 3.87 -11.20
N TYR A 20 -8.78 2.61 -11.29
CA TYR A 20 -10.16 2.19 -11.50
C TYR A 20 -11.07 2.66 -10.36
N GLN A 21 -10.65 2.49 -9.10
CA GLN A 21 -11.44 2.94 -7.95
C GLN A 21 -11.55 4.46 -7.88
N LEU A 22 -10.47 5.20 -8.18
CA LEU A 22 -10.46 6.66 -8.18
C LEU A 22 -11.24 7.27 -9.36
N ALA A 23 -11.33 6.58 -10.49
CA ALA A 23 -12.12 7.02 -11.65
C ALA A 23 -13.63 7.11 -11.36
N ASN A 24 -14.12 6.42 -10.32
CA ASN A 24 -15.52 6.49 -9.91
C ASN A 24 -15.87 7.78 -9.15
N PHE A 25 -14.90 8.68 -8.90
CA PHE A 25 -15.14 9.94 -8.22
C PHE A 25 -15.18 11.09 -9.23
N ASP A 26 -16.37 11.67 -9.44
CA ASP A 26 -16.62 12.75 -10.42
C ASP A 26 -15.73 14.00 -10.26
N LYS A 27 -15.14 14.20 -9.07
CA LYS A 27 -14.29 15.36 -8.75
C LYS A 27 -12.81 15.15 -9.06
N ILE A 28 -12.39 13.94 -9.43
CA ILE A 28 -11.01 13.61 -9.74
C ILE A 28 -10.79 13.73 -11.25
N THR A 29 -9.99 14.71 -11.66
CA THR A 29 -9.70 14.97 -13.09
C THR A 29 -8.39 14.34 -13.56
N GLU A 30 -7.45 14.11 -12.65
CA GLU A 30 -6.12 13.59 -12.95
C GLU A 30 -5.61 12.71 -11.81
N ILE A 31 -4.93 11.62 -12.16
CA ILE A 31 -4.36 10.66 -11.21
C ILE A 31 -2.88 10.42 -11.55
N ASP A 32 -1.99 10.98 -10.73
CA ASP A 32 -0.53 10.78 -10.80
C ASP A 32 -0.07 9.86 -9.65
N ILE A 33 0.18 8.58 -9.96
CA ILE A 33 0.66 7.59 -9.00
C ILE A 33 2.16 7.45 -9.15
N LYS A 34 2.88 7.85 -8.10
CA LYS A 34 4.34 7.67 -7.99
C LYS A 34 4.65 6.57 -6.98
N VAL A 35 5.19 5.45 -7.47
CA VAL A 35 5.70 4.38 -6.60
C VAL A 35 7.12 4.74 -6.16
N VAL A 36 7.30 4.93 -4.85
CA VAL A 36 8.60 5.23 -4.24
C VAL A 36 8.97 4.16 -3.23
N PHE A 37 10.26 3.86 -3.09
CA PHE A 37 10.78 2.86 -2.16
C PHE A 37 11.58 3.46 -1.00
N LYS A 38 11.70 4.79 -0.96
CA LYS A 38 12.27 5.54 0.15
C LYS A 38 11.20 6.47 0.72
N PRO A 39 10.87 6.40 2.02
CA PRO A 39 11.37 5.42 3.01
C PRO A 39 10.93 3.98 2.68
N HIS A 40 11.69 3.00 3.17
CA HIS A 40 11.33 1.59 3.01
C HIS A 40 10.00 1.29 3.73
N TRP A 41 9.21 0.40 3.13
CA TRP A 41 8.03 -0.14 3.78
C TRP A 41 8.45 -1.23 4.78
N ASP A 42 7.77 -1.27 5.91
CA ASP A 42 8.00 -2.24 6.97
C ASP A 42 6.70 -2.49 7.76
N LEU A 43 6.70 -3.49 8.63
CA LEU A 43 5.52 -3.92 9.38
C LEU A 43 5.00 -2.89 10.39
N SER A 44 5.76 -1.86 10.77
CA SER A 44 5.25 -0.74 11.60
C SER A 44 4.11 0.02 10.94
N ARG A 45 4.01 -0.06 9.60
CA ARG A 45 3.03 0.69 8.79
C ARG A 45 1.69 -0.01 8.65
N ILE A 46 1.54 -1.22 9.20
CA ILE A 46 0.31 -2.00 9.09
C ILE A 46 -0.71 -1.62 10.19
N SER A 47 -1.99 -1.53 9.84
CA SER A 47 -3.03 -1.15 10.81
C SER A 47 -3.29 -2.26 11.84
N LEU A 48 -3.76 -1.90 13.04
CA LEU A 48 -4.10 -2.87 14.10
C LEU A 48 -5.03 -3.98 13.60
N PHE A 49 -6.07 -3.61 12.84
CA PHE A 49 -7.01 -4.58 12.28
C PHE A 49 -6.31 -5.59 11.36
N ALA A 50 -5.45 -5.12 10.46
CA ALA A 50 -4.71 -5.99 9.57
C ALA A 50 -3.72 -6.89 10.33
N ARG A 51 -3.14 -6.43 11.45
CA ARG A 51 -2.30 -7.28 12.32
C ARG A 51 -3.10 -8.42 12.92
N ILE A 52 -4.28 -8.11 13.48
CA ILE A 52 -5.16 -9.12 14.07
C ILE A 52 -5.56 -10.14 12.99
N ALA A 53 -5.97 -9.67 11.81
CA ALA A 53 -6.38 -10.53 10.71
C ALA A 53 -5.25 -11.46 10.21
N LEU A 54 -4.00 -10.99 10.23
CA LEU A 54 -2.84 -11.74 9.78
C LEU A 54 -2.12 -12.50 10.92
N GLY A 55 -2.59 -12.39 12.16
CA GLY A 55 -1.96 -13.02 13.32
C GLY A 55 -0.57 -12.46 13.69
N ILE A 56 -0.31 -11.18 13.39
CA ILE A 56 0.98 -10.53 13.69
C ILE A 56 0.95 -10.00 15.14
N PRO A 57 1.84 -10.48 16.03
CA PRO A 57 1.87 -10.05 17.44
C PRO A 57 2.17 -8.55 17.59
N ILE A 58 1.66 -7.93 18.66
CA ILE A 58 1.78 -6.48 18.89
C ILE A 58 3.25 -6.07 19.12
N ASP A 59 4.00 -6.95 19.75
CA ASP A 59 5.40 -6.85 20.17
C ASP A 59 6.43 -7.23 19.09
N PHE A 60 5.98 -7.70 17.92
CA PHE A 60 6.87 -8.18 16.86
C PHE A 60 7.59 -7.06 16.07
N ILE A 61 7.18 -5.79 16.23
CA ILE A 61 7.70 -4.68 15.42
C ILE A 61 8.80 -3.98 16.23
N PRO A 62 10.08 -4.09 15.85
CA PRO A 62 11.14 -3.34 16.51
C PRO A 62 10.94 -1.84 16.27
N ASN A 63 11.19 -1.04 17.31
CA ASN A 63 11.25 0.43 17.24
C ASN A 63 12.37 0.90 16.31
#